data_AF-X1PQB0-F1
#
_entry.id   AF-X1PQB0-F1
#
_cell.length_a   1.000
_cell.length_b   1.000
_cell.length_c   1.000
_cell.angle_alpha   90.00
_cell.angle_beta   90.00
_cell.angle_gamma   90.00
#
_symmetry.space_group_name_H-M   'P 1'
#
loop_
_entity.id
_entity.type
_entity.pdbx_description
1 polymer ?
#
loop_
_entity_poly.entity_id
_entity_poly.type
_entity_poly.pdbx_seq_one_letter_code
_entity_poly.pdbx_strand_id
1 'polypeptide(L)'
;MDLGGAYQRGRPVRSLYNFRVLLEFCDNLGYRLAQEFFWHNPSKLPSPIEWVNKRKIRVKDSVNTVWWFAKSDYPKADVTKVLVPYSERMQALLRNPEKFYRPKGRPSGHDISKRFATENEGAIPPNLLRIPNTDSNSHYLRTCKALNTKPHPARFPEALPRFFIEFLTDPGDVVVDVFS
;
A
#
# COMPACT_ATOMS: atom_id res chain seq x y z
N MET A 1 3.01 -9.56 -0.01
CA MET A 1 4.49 -9.60 -0.04
C MET A 1 5.03 -8.26 -0.50
N ASP A 2 5.75 -7.53 0.35
CA ASP A 2 6.41 -6.26 0.00
C ASP A 2 7.76 -6.51 -0.67
N LEU A 3 7.93 -6.06 -1.92
CA LEU A 3 9.20 -6.11 -2.64
C LEU A 3 9.59 -4.70 -3.10
N GLY A 4 10.61 -4.14 -2.44
CA GLY A 4 11.14 -2.82 -2.77
C GLY A 4 11.90 -2.80 -4.09
N GLY A 5 11.71 -1.78 -4.92
CA GLY A 5 12.44 -1.70 -6.18
C GLY A 5 13.95 -1.49 -6.00
N ALA A 6 14.73 -1.88 -7.01
CA ALA A 6 16.19 -1.74 -7.01
C ALA A 6 16.71 -1.27 -8.38
N TYR A 7 17.92 -0.72 -8.41
CA TYR A 7 18.67 -0.45 -9.64
C TYR A 7 19.70 -1.54 -9.89
N GLN A 8 20.02 -1.80 -11.16
CA GLN A 8 21.13 -2.66 -11.53
C GLN A 8 22.46 -2.03 -11.10
N ARG A 9 23.43 -2.87 -10.71
CA ARG A 9 24.74 -2.41 -10.23
C ARG A 9 25.40 -1.51 -11.29
N GLY A 10 25.80 -0.31 -10.86
CA GLY A 10 26.52 0.66 -11.70
C GLY A 10 25.70 1.32 -12.82
N ARG A 11 24.39 1.05 -12.94
CA ARG A 11 23.56 1.51 -14.05
C ARG A 11 22.29 2.20 -13.54
N PRO A 12 21.80 3.29 -14.17
CA PRO A 12 20.53 3.92 -13.83
C PRO A 12 19.32 3.17 -14.44
N VAL A 13 19.39 1.83 -14.46
CA VAL A 13 18.38 0.92 -15.02
C VAL A 13 17.75 0.14 -13.87
N ARG A 14 16.42 0.01 -13.87
CA ARG A 14 15.71 -0.74 -12.82
C ARG A 14 15.98 -2.24 -12.95
N SER A 15 16.12 -2.91 -11.82
CA SER A 15 16.00 -4.35 -11.75
C SER A 15 14.54 -4.74 -11.90
N LEU A 16 14.26 -5.76 -12.70
CA LEU A 16 12.91 -6.29 -12.90
C LEU A 16 12.56 -7.41 -11.91
N TYR A 17 13.41 -7.66 -10.91
CA TYR A 17 13.34 -8.85 -10.07
C TYR A 17 11.98 -9.03 -9.39
N ASN A 18 11.39 -7.95 -8.86
CA ASN A 18 10.11 -7.99 -8.17
C ASN A 18 8.93 -8.33 -9.11
N PHE A 19 9.03 -7.96 -10.38
CA PHE A 19 8.06 -8.33 -11.42
C PHE A 19 8.27 -9.78 -11.88
N ARG A 20 9.52 -10.24 -11.97
CA ARG A 20 9.81 -11.65 -12.29
C ARG A 20 9.25 -12.58 -11.21
N VAL A 21 9.33 -12.19 -9.94
CA VAL A 21 8.70 -12.95 -8.85
C VAL A 21 7.19 -13.00 -9.00
N LEU A 22 6.54 -11.88 -9.37
CA LEU A 22 5.11 -11.86 -9.67
C LEU A 22 4.74 -12.86 -10.78
N LEU A 23 5.44 -12.79 -11.92
CA LEU A 23 5.18 -13.69 -13.05
C LEU A 23 5.42 -15.15 -12.68
N GLU A 24 6.52 -15.46 -11.99
CA GLU A 24 6.82 -16.83 -11.56
C GLU A 24 5.73 -17.41 -10.65
N PHE A 25 5.24 -16.61 -9.70
CA PHE A 25 4.19 -17.04 -8.78
C PHE A 25 2.87 -17.34 -9.50
N CYS A 26 2.52 -16.51 -10.48
CA CYS A 26 1.27 -16.65 -11.21
C CYS A 26 1.32 -17.72 -12.31
N ASP A 27 2.36 -17.69 -13.14
CA ASP A 27 2.44 -18.50 -14.34
C ASP A 27 2.88 -19.94 -14.03
N ASN A 28 3.76 -20.12 -13.03
CA ASN A 28 4.40 -21.41 -12.76
C ASN A 28 4.00 -22.04 -11.42
N LEU A 29 3.72 -21.24 -10.38
CA LEU A 29 3.35 -21.76 -9.05
C LEU A 29 1.83 -21.83 -8.79
N GLY A 30 1.01 -21.36 -9.73
CA GLY A 30 -0.45 -21.46 -9.64
C GLY A 30 -1.11 -20.50 -8.63
N TYR A 31 -0.40 -19.47 -8.16
CA TYR A 31 -1.00 -18.39 -7.39
C TYR A 31 -1.77 -17.44 -8.29
N ARG A 32 -2.70 -16.69 -7.72
CA ARG A 32 -3.40 -15.60 -8.41
C ARG A 32 -2.97 -14.27 -7.81
N LEU A 33 -2.77 -13.27 -8.64
CA LEU A 33 -2.66 -11.89 -8.16
C LEU A 33 -4.08 -11.38 -7.85
N ALA A 34 -4.43 -11.29 -6.58
CA ALA A 34 -5.74 -10.77 -6.17
C ALA A 34 -5.83 -9.26 -6.41
N GLN A 35 -4.77 -8.53 -6.01
CA GLN A 35 -4.60 -7.11 -6.31
C GLN A 35 -3.14 -6.70 -6.09
N GLU A 36 -2.63 -5.77 -6.88
CA GLU A 36 -1.41 -5.04 -6.56
C GLU A 36 -1.70 -3.86 -5.64
N PHE A 37 -0.87 -3.72 -4.61
CA PHE A 37 -0.85 -2.56 -3.73
C PHE A 37 0.49 -1.82 -3.88
N PHE A 38 0.46 -0.52 -3.63
CA PHE A 38 1.63 0.34 -3.66
C PHE A 38 1.79 1.01 -2.31
N TRP A 39 2.90 0.74 -1.64
CA TRP A 39 3.23 1.43 -0.40
C TRP A 39 4.10 2.64 -0.72
N HIS A 40 3.52 3.84 -0.59
CA HIS A 40 4.25 5.10 -0.66
C HIS A 40 4.76 5.50 0.72
N ASN A 41 6.08 5.44 0.91
CA ASN A 41 6.78 5.95 2.08
C ASN A 41 7.31 7.38 1.81
N PRO A 42 6.58 8.44 2.22
CA PRO A 42 7.01 9.82 1.99
C PRO A 42 8.36 10.15 2.66
N SER A 43 8.72 9.41 3.71
CA SER A 43 9.93 9.63 4.52
C SER A 43 11.16 8.88 4.01
N LYS A 44 11.04 8.08 2.93
CA LYS A 44 12.19 7.40 2.32
C LYS A 44 13.26 8.42 1.90
N LEU A 45 14.54 8.12 2.01
CA LEU A 45 15.59 9.07 1.60
C LEU A 45 15.75 9.08 0.06
N PRO A 46 16.07 10.24 -0.56
CA PRO A 46 16.38 10.31 -1.99
C PRO A 46 17.60 9.43 -2.33
N SER A 47 17.33 8.26 -2.88
CA SER A 47 18.32 7.21 -3.16
C SER A 47 17.95 6.46 -4.45
N PRO A 48 18.94 5.92 -5.20
CA PRO A 48 20.40 6.02 -4.98
C PRO A 48 20.96 7.43 -5.21
N ILE A 49 21.87 7.87 -4.34
CA ILE A 49 22.43 9.24 -4.33
C ILE A 49 23.01 9.65 -5.69
N GLU A 50 23.70 8.74 -6.37
CA GLU A 50 24.32 8.99 -7.67
C GLU A 50 23.29 9.44 -8.73
N TRP A 51 22.16 8.75 -8.83
CA TRP A 51 21.15 9.00 -9.88
C TRP A 51 20.18 10.12 -9.48
N VAL A 52 19.85 10.22 -8.19
CA VAL A 52 18.81 11.12 -7.69
C VAL A 52 19.39 12.47 -7.28
N ASN A 53 20.44 12.52 -6.44
CA ASN A 53 20.95 13.78 -5.89
C ASN A 53 22.11 14.36 -6.70
N LYS A 54 23.05 13.53 -7.17
CA LYS A 54 24.24 13.99 -7.90
C LYS A 54 23.90 14.30 -9.36
N ARG A 55 23.49 13.29 -10.13
CA ARG A 55 23.17 13.45 -11.56
C ARG A 55 21.80 14.04 -11.83
N LYS A 56 20.85 13.90 -10.89
CA LYS A 56 19.45 14.39 -11.01
C LYS A 56 18.72 13.88 -12.25
N ILE A 57 18.97 12.62 -12.61
CA ILE A 57 18.38 11.95 -13.78
C ILE A 57 17.26 10.97 -13.42
N ARG A 58 16.97 10.80 -12.12
CA ARG A 58 15.90 9.96 -11.58
C ARG A 58 15.20 10.68 -10.43
N VAL A 59 13.91 10.42 -10.27
CA VAL A 59 13.12 10.88 -9.13
C VAL A 59 13.36 10.01 -7.90
N LYS A 60 12.89 10.50 -6.74
CA LYS A 60 12.91 9.77 -5.47
C LYS A 60 12.11 8.46 -5.59
N ASP A 61 12.77 7.34 -5.31
CA ASP A 61 12.15 6.01 -5.30
C ASP A 61 11.43 5.73 -3.97
N SER A 62 10.30 6.41 -3.74
CA SER A 62 9.54 6.36 -2.49
C SER A 62 8.44 5.30 -2.42
N VAL A 63 8.24 4.53 -3.50
CA VAL A 63 7.13 3.58 -3.61
C VAL A 63 7.67 2.15 -3.69
N ASN A 64 7.15 1.27 -2.84
CA ASN A 64 7.34 -0.16 -2.95
C ASN A 64 6.06 -0.81 -3.52
N THR A 65 6.22 -1.95 -4.16
CA THR A 65 5.07 -2.75 -4.62
C THR A 65 4.82 -3.88 -3.65
N VAL A 66 3.56 -4.02 -3.24
CA VAL A 66 3.07 -5.07 -2.37
C VAL A 66 2.15 -5.98 -3.17
N TRP A 67 2.60 -7.20 -3.44
CA TRP A 67 1.83 -8.19 -4.17
C TRP A 67 0.93 -8.95 -3.21
N TRP A 68 -0.39 -8.85 -3.36
CA TRP A 68 -1.36 -9.70 -2.68
C TRP A 68 -1.64 -10.92 -3.55
N PHE A 69 -0.96 -12.02 -3.25
CA PHE A 69 -1.21 -13.32 -3.86
C PHE A 69 -2.31 -14.08 -3.13
N ALA A 70 -3.12 -14.82 -3.87
CA ALA A 70 -4.18 -15.67 -3.38
C ALA A 70 -4.04 -17.11 -3.89
N LYS A 71 -4.54 -18.07 -3.10
CA LYS A 71 -4.59 -19.49 -3.47
C LYS A 71 -5.82 -19.85 -4.33
N SER A 72 -6.86 -19.00 -4.31
CA SER A 72 -8.11 -19.17 -5.06
C SER A 72 -8.54 -17.86 -5.69
N ASP A 73 -9.53 -17.90 -6.58
CA ASP A 73 -10.13 -16.71 -7.22
C ASP A 73 -10.89 -15.82 -6.22
N TYR A 74 -11.29 -16.39 -5.08
CA TYR A 74 -12.07 -15.72 -4.05
C TYR A 74 -11.40 -15.88 -2.68
N PRO A 75 -10.25 -15.22 -2.45
CA PRO A 75 -9.65 -15.19 -1.13
C PRO A 75 -10.56 -14.46 -0.16
N LYS A 76 -10.47 -14.81 1.13
CA LYS A 76 -11.09 -14.04 2.20
C LYS A 76 -10.60 -12.58 2.16
N ALA A 77 -11.54 -11.66 2.10
CA ALA A 77 -11.27 -10.23 2.11
C ALA A 77 -12.52 -9.48 2.54
N ASP A 78 -12.38 -8.51 3.44
CA ASP A 78 -13.47 -7.65 3.88
C ASP A 78 -13.00 -6.20 3.96
N VAL A 79 -13.31 -5.43 2.92
CA VAL A 79 -12.88 -4.04 2.78
C VAL A 79 -13.55 -3.12 3.80
N THR A 80 -14.67 -3.54 4.40
CA THR A 80 -15.39 -2.73 5.40
C THR A 80 -14.56 -2.54 6.67
N LYS A 81 -13.64 -3.49 6.95
CA LYS A 81 -12.73 -3.43 8.10
C LYS A 81 -11.60 -2.40 7.95
N VAL A 82 -11.39 -1.88 6.73
CA VAL A 82 -10.29 -0.96 6.41
C VAL A 82 -10.77 0.32 5.71
N LEU A 83 -12.03 0.70 5.93
CA LEU A 83 -12.58 1.95 5.40
C LEU A 83 -11.80 3.15 5.94
N VAL A 84 -11.68 4.18 5.10
CA VAL A 84 -11.06 5.46 5.46
C VAL A 84 -12.11 6.55 5.58
N PRO A 85 -11.86 7.62 6.37
CA PRO A 85 -12.79 8.74 6.45
C PRO A 85 -13.09 9.32 5.07
N TYR A 86 -14.35 9.72 4.87
CA TYR A 86 -14.73 10.45 3.66
C TYR A 86 -13.91 11.72 3.50
N SER A 87 -13.55 12.05 2.25
CA SER A 87 -13.00 13.36 1.93
C SER A 87 -13.99 14.48 2.28
N GLU A 88 -13.50 15.69 2.58
CA GLU A 88 -14.34 16.86 2.83
C GLU A 88 -15.36 17.10 1.71
N ARG A 89 -14.96 16.85 0.46
CA ARG A 89 -15.81 16.95 -0.72
C ARG A 89 -16.94 15.92 -0.71
N MET A 90 -16.64 14.68 -0.31
CA MET A 90 -17.65 13.64 -0.20
C MET A 90 -18.60 13.93 0.97
N GLN A 91 -18.08 14.38 2.11
CA GLN A 91 -18.92 14.84 3.22
C GLN A 91 -19.83 16.00 2.80
N ALA A 92 -19.34 16.94 1.99
CA ALA A 92 -20.16 18.02 1.44
C ALA A 92 -21.25 17.52 0.49
N LEU A 93 -20.94 16.49 -0.32
CA LEU A 93 -21.93 15.81 -1.17
C LEU A 93 -23.01 15.13 -0.33
N LEU A 94 -22.63 14.39 0.72
CA LEU A 94 -23.57 13.71 1.62
C LEU A 94 -24.50 14.72 2.33
N ARG A 95 -23.97 15.89 2.73
CA ARG A 95 -24.78 16.95 3.36
C ARG A 95 -25.78 17.62 2.42
N ASN A 96 -25.47 17.76 1.13
CA ASN A 96 -26.37 18.43 0.17
C ASN A 96 -26.25 17.84 -1.24
N PRO A 97 -26.82 16.65 -1.49
CA PRO A 97 -26.64 15.91 -2.74
C PRO A 97 -27.16 16.67 -3.96
N GLU A 98 -28.33 17.31 -3.81
CA GLU A 98 -29.05 18.06 -4.85
C GLU A 98 -28.27 19.28 -5.37
N LYS A 99 -27.49 19.94 -4.49
CA LYS A 99 -26.66 21.09 -4.85
C LYS A 99 -25.30 20.68 -5.42
N PHE A 100 -24.75 19.55 -4.97
CA PHE A 100 -23.37 19.15 -5.30
C PHE A 100 -23.26 18.31 -6.57
N TYR A 101 -24.32 17.61 -6.98
CA TYR A 101 -24.29 16.75 -8.16
C TYR A 101 -25.52 16.94 -9.06
N ARG A 102 -25.31 17.57 -10.21
CA ARG A 102 -26.22 17.46 -11.35
C ARG A 102 -25.66 16.39 -12.29
N PRO A 103 -26.40 15.31 -12.57
CA PRO A 103 -25.98 14.30 -13.54
C PRO A 103 -25.58 14.98 -14.85
N LYS A 104 -24.30 14.87 -15.20
CA LYS A 104 -23.78 15.22 -16.51
C LYS A 104 -23.13 13.97 -17.08
N GLY A 105 -23.48 13.65 -18.32
CA GLY A 105 -22.82 12.58 -19.06
C GLY A 105 -21.31 12.84 -19.04
N ARG A 106 -20.57 11.92 -18.44
CA ARG A 106 -19.11 11.97 -18.48
C ARG A 106 -18.65 11.37 -19.81
N PRO A 107 -17.57 11.89 -20.42
CA PRO A 107 -16.98 11.28 -21.62
C PRO A 107 -16.61 9.80 -21.44
N SER A 108 -16.42 9.36 -20.18
CA SER A 108 -16.15 7.98 -19.81
C SER A 108 -17.37 7.05 -19.87
N GLY A 109 -18.57 7.54 -20.22
CA GLY A 109 -19.80 6.74 -20.31
C GLY A 109 -20.37 6.26 -18.97
N HIS A 110 -19.83 6.73 -17.84
CA HIS A 110 -20.30 6.33 -16.51
C HIS A 110 -21.36 7.31 -15.99
N ASP A 111 -22.58 6.81 -15.78
CA ASP A 111 -23.65 7.53 -15.10
C ASP A 111 -23.58 7.29 -13.59
N ILE A 112 -23.49 8.39 -12.83
CA ILE A 112 -23.49 8.30 -11.37
C ILE A 112 -24.95 8.18 -10.90
N SER A 113 -25.25 7.04 -10.29
CA SER A 113 -26.56 6.81 -9.68
C SER A 113 -26.77 7.67 -8.43
N LYS A 114 -28.04 7.89 -8.05
CA LYS A 114 -28.40 8.59 -6.80
C LYS A 114 -27.88 7.90 -5.53
N ARG A 115 -27.48 6.61 -5.61
CA ARG A 115 -26.87 5.86 -4.50
C ARG A 115 -25.50 6.40 -4.07
N PHE A 116 -24.90 7.29 -4.86
CA PHE A 116 -23.68 7.99 -4.47
C PHE A 116 -23.87 8.91 -3.24
N ALA A 117 -25.12 9.26 -2.92
CA ALA A 117 -25.47 10.02 -1.73
C ALA A 117 -25.76 9.14 -0.50
N THR A 118 -25.61 7.81 -0.60
CA THR A 118 -25.79 6.90 0.53
C THR A 118 -24.57 7.00 1.45
N GLU A 119 -24.82 7.34 2.71
CA GLU A 119 -23.80 7.36 3.75
C GLU A 119 -23.52 5.93 4.24
N ASN A 120 -22.32 5.44 3.98
CA ASN A 120 -21.75 4.22 4.59
C ASN A 120 -20.78 4.60 5.71
N GLU A 121 -20.23 3.61 6.43
CA GLU A 121 -19.28 3.80 7.53
C GLU A 121 -17.94 4.48 7.13
N GLY A 122 -17.63 4.54 5.83
CA GLY A 122 -16.47 5.24 5.30
C GLY A 122 -16.29 5.02 3.80
N ALA A 123 -15.18 5.53 3.26
CA ALA A 123 -14.77 5.32 1.88
C ALA A 123 -13.89 4.08 1.74
N ILE A 124 -14.06 3.35 0.64
CA ILE A 124 -13.13 2.28 0.25
C ILE A 124 -11.74 2.89 -0.02
N PRO A 125 -10.67 2.38 0.63
CA PRO A 125 -9.32 2.90 0.42
C PRO A 125 -8.81 2.59 -1.00
N PRO A 126 -7.93 3.43 -1.57
CA PRO A 126 -7.23 3.08 -2.81
C PRO A 126 -6.16 2.02 -2.54
N ASN A 127 -5.68 1.35 -3.59
CA ASN A 127 -4.53 0.44 -3.51
C ASN A 127 -3.18 1.16 -3.33
N LEU A 128 -3.17 2.49 -3.14
CA LEU A 128 -1.98 3.29 -2.80
C LEU A 128 -1.98 3.60 -1.29
N LEU A 129 -1.21 2.83 -0.52
CA LEU A 129 -1.05 3.00 0.92
C LEU A 129 0.02 4.05 1.20
N ARG A 130 -0.37 5.22 1.69
CA ARG A 130 0.56 6.28 2.07
C ARG A 130 0.90 6.18 3.56
N ILE A 131 1.99 5.49 3.89
CA ILE A 131 2.39 5.22 5.28
C ILE A 131 3.86 5.64 5.47
N PRO A 132 4.16 6.62 6.33
CA PRO A 132 5.54 7.03 6.61
C PRO A 132 6.26 5.98 7.47
N ASN A 133 7.54 5.73 7.17
CA ASN A 133 8.42 4.96 8.05
C ASN A 133 9.25 5.91 8.92
N THR A 134 8.65 6.44 9.98
CA THR A 134 9.24 7.48 10.86
C THR A 134 9.31 7.08 12.32
N ASP A 135 8.99 5.84 12.68
CA ASP A 135 9.07 5.38 14.05
C ASP A 135 10.53 5.37 14.54
N SER A 136 10.84 6.32 15.43
CA SER A 136 12.15 6.55 16.02
C SER A 136 12.17 6.38 17.55
N ASN A 137 11.01 6.15 18.17
CA ASN A 137 10.87 6.07 19.63
C ASN A 137 9.82 5.03 20.05
N SER A 138 9.72 3.91 19.35
CA SER A 138 8.94 2.77 19.83
C SER A 138 9.58 2.13 21.05
N HIS A 139 8.78 1.35 21.79
CA HIS A 139 9.28 0.51 22.87
C HIS A 139 10.47 -0.35 22.40
N TYR A 140 10.34 -1.03 21.25
CA TYR A 140 11.41 -1.81 20.63
C TYR A 140 12.73 -1.03 20.50
N LEU A 141 12.70 0.17 19.91
CA LEU A 141 13.90 0.99 19.73
C LEU A 141 14.52 1.43 21.06
N ARG A 142 13.68 1.80 22.04
CA ARG A 142 14.17 2.12 23.40
C ARG A 142 14.83 0.91 24.06
N THR A 143 14.23 -0.27 23.93
CA THR A 143 14.79 -1.51 24.47
C THR A 143 16.09 -1.89 23.78
N CYS A 144 16.18 -1.84 22.45
CA CYS A 144 17.43 -2.04 21.71
C CYS A 144 18.54 -1.09 22.20
N LYS A 145 18.20 0.19 22.42
CA LYS A 145 19.15 1.18 22.96
C LYS A 145 19.58 0.83 24.39
N ALA A 146 18.65 0.47 25.26
CA ALA A 146 18.93 0.09 26.66
C ALA A 146 19.80 -1.17 26.75
N LEU A 147 19.61 -2.12 25.82
CA LEU A 147 20.38 -3.36 25.73
C LEU A 147 21.63 -3.25 24.81
N ASN A 148 21.98 -2.04 24.36
CA ASN A 148 23.09 -1.79 23.44
C ASN A 148 23.11 -2.71 22.19
N THR A 149 21.92 -3.03 21.67
CA THR A 149 21.72 -3.93 20.53
C THR A 149 21.29 -3.12 19.31
N LYS A 150 21.80 -3.49 18.12
CA LYS A 150 21.44 -2.80 16.88
C LYS A 150 20.02 -3.19 16.46
N PRO A 151 19.13 -2.22 16.17
CA PRO A 151 17.81 -2.52 15.63
C PRO A 151 17.91 -3.11 14.22
N HIS A 152 16.90 -3.87 13.80
CA HIS A 152 16.84 -4.38 12.44
C HIS A 152 16.91 -3.22 11.42
N PRO A 153 17.78 -3.30 10.40
CA PRO A 153 18.06 -2.17 9.52
C PRO A 153 16.94 -1.85 8.52
N ALA A 154 16.08 -2.84 8.22
CA ALA A 154 15.04 -2.74 7.20
C ALA A 154 13.66 -3.11 7.78
N ARG A 155 13.17 -2.33 8.74
CA ARG A 155 11.81 -2.49 9.31
C ARG A 155 10.78 -1.79 8.44
N PHE A 156 9.56 -2.32 8.40
CA PHE A 156 8.37 -1.63 7.90
C PHE A 156 7.54 -1.06 9.07
N PRO A 157 6.74 -0.01 8.85
CA PRO A 157 5.84 0.55 9.87
C PRO A 157 4.70 -0.42 10.18
N GLU A 158 4.30 -0.54 11.44
CA GLU A 158 3.24 -1.44 11.92
C GLU A 158 1.91 -1.26 11.18
N ALA A 159 1.58 -0.05 10.76
CA ALA A 159 0.35 0.24 10.01
C ALA A 159 0.26 -0.53 8.68
N LEU A 160 1.41 -0.90 8.08
CA LEU A 160 1.42 -1.65 6.82
C LEU A 160 0.90 -3.09 6.99
N PRO A 161 1.48 -3.97 7.83
CA PRO A 161 0.92 -5.29 8.07
C PRO A 161 -0.46 -5.22 8.73
N ARG A 162 -0.72 -4.24 9.61
CA ARG A 162 -2.03 -4.07 10.25
C ARG A 162 -3.16 -3.97 9.22
N PHE A 163 -2.99 -3.16 8.18
CA PHE A 163 -3.97 -3.03 7.09
C PHE A 163 -4.32 -4.40 6.48
N PHE A 164 -3.33 -5.23 6.15
CA PHE A 164 -3.58 -6.54 5.54
C PHE A 164 -4.15 -7.56 6.53
N ILE A 165 -3.74 -7.51 7.80
CA ILE A 165 -4.31 -8.39 8.84
C ILE A 165 -5.79 -8.07 9.02
N GLU A 166 -6.15 -6.80 9.22
CA GLU A 166 -7.55 -6.38 9.37
C GLU A 166 -8.37 -6.70 8.10
N PHE A 167 -7.82 -6.44 6.91
CA PHE A 167 -8.52 -6.65 5.65
C PHE A 167 -8.72 -8.14 5.30
N LEU A 168 -7.74 -8.99 5.59
CA LEU A 168 -7.66 -10.36 5.03
C LEU A 168 -7.86 -11.48 6.06
N THR A 169 -8.04 -11.15 7.35
CA THR A 169 -8.16 -12.14 8.43
C THR A 169 -9.30 -11.82 9.39
N ASP A 170 -9.62 -12.77 10.27
CA ASP A 170 -10.49 -12.60 11.44
C ASP A 170 -9.72 -12.93 12.73
N PRO A 171 -10.19 -12.45 13.90
CA PRO A 171 -9.68 -12.91 15.18
C PRO A 171 -9.70 -14.44 15.28
N GLY A 172 -8.56 -15.02 15.66
CA GLY A 172 -8.36 -16.47 15.74
C GLY A 172 -7.68 -17.08 14.50
N ASP A 173 -7.58 -16.35 13.38
CA ASP A 173 -6.76 -16.78 12.25
C ASP A 173 -5.27 -16.74 12.60
N VAL A 174 -4.50 -17.61 11.94
CA VAL A 174 -3.04 -17.66 12.09
C VAL A 174 -2.38 -16.78 11.03
N VAL A 175 -1.56 -15.83 11.49
CA VAL A 175 -0.72 -14.97 10.64
C VAL A 175 0.73 -15.44 10.74
N VAL A 176 1.36 -15.69 9.59
CA VAL A 176 2.75 -16.17 9.51
C VAL A 176 3.61 -15.17 8.74
N ASP A 177 4.77 -14.84 9.31
CA ASP A 177 5.87 -14.12 8.63
C ASP A 177 7.09 -15.05 8.56
N VAL A 178 7.58 -15.30 7.35
CA VAL A 178 8.69 -16.25 7.09
C VAL A 178 10.05 -15.54 6.99
N PHE A 179 10.09 -14.20 7.13
CA PHE A 179 11.31 -13.38 7.06
C PHE A 179 11.45 -12.42 8.26
N SER A 180 10.86 -12.77 9.42
CA SER A 180 10.76 -11.95 10.63
C SER A 180 12.10 -11.57 11.27
#